data_AF-A0A947RQ45-F1
#
_entry.id   AF-A0A947RQ45-F1
#
_cell.length_a   1.000
_cell.length_b   1.000
_cell.length_c   1.000
_cell.angle_alpha   90.00
_cell.angle_beta   90.00
_cell.angle_gamma   90.00
#
_symmetry.space_group_name_H-M   'P 1'
#
loop_
_entity.id
_entity.type
_entity.pdbx_description
1 polymer ?
#
loop_
_entity_poly.entity_id
_entity_poly.type
_entity_poly.pdbx_seq_one_letter_code
_entity_poly.pdbx_strand_id
1 'polypeptide(L)'
;VVRPIFQHIEKLPAGVPILLSLDYSPSSAPELEPMAEALTRHALLAGHPVCFISLWPTGNNMIARIVSQICLTEFPDAVEGRDWVRLGFQAGGEMFINSLRDSLTARYELDISGVPLSDLPALHGIRGIGDFGLIVSLSAGVPGLKEWILYAGDVLDVPIAGGCTGVGAPQFFPYYPMQLVGLMGALKGAAEYEAALLAGYPGEVPPVQRATRGMGPQAVAHVVIVAFILLGNAGLLLTRRQRREGP
;
A
#
# COMPACT_ATOMS: atom_id res chain seq x y z
N VAL A 1 -9.53 1.37 10.89
CA VAL A 1 -8.36 0.51 10.67
C VAL A 1 -7.22 1.21 9.93
N VAL A 2 -7.44 2.37 9.27
CA VAL A 2 -6.40 3.13 8.55
C VAL A 2 -5.54 4.01 9.46
N ARG A 3 -6.17 4.83 10.32
CA ARG A 3 -5.49 5.79 11.21
C ARG A 3 -4.32 5.22 12.05
N PRO A 4 -4.37 3.97 12.56
CA PRO A 4 -3.23 3.37 13.23
C PRO A 4 -1.94 3.31 12.39
N ILE A 5 -2.03 3.15 11.06
CA ILE A 5 -0.85 3.13 10.18
C ILE A 5 -0.14 4.48 10.24
N PHE A 6 -0.91 5.57 10.07
CA PHE A 6 -0.40 6.94 10.16
C PHE A 6 0.27 7.16 11.52
N GLN A 7 -0.41 6.81 12.61
CA GLN A 7 0.11 6.99 13.96
C GLN A 7 1.35 6.15 14.28
N HIS A 8 1.52 4.99 13.62
CA HIS A 8 2.70 4.15 13.80
C HIS A 8 3.92 4.81 13.17
N ILE A 9 3.80 5.30 11.93
CA ILE A 9 4.87 6.01 11.22
C ILE A 9 5.33 7.23 12.02
N GLU A 10 4.40 8.06 12.51
CA GLU A 10 4.70 9.23 13.34
C GLU A 10 5.46 8.94 14.65
N LYS A 11 5.43 7.68 15.12
CA LYS A 11 6.07 7.26 16.38
C LYS A 11 7.37 6.49 16.15
N LEU A 12 7.74 6.23 14.90
CA LEU A 12 8.98 5.53 14.60
C LEU A 12 10.18 6.37 15.06
N PRO A 13 11.26 5.73 15.55
CA PRO A 13 12.51 6.46 15.78
C PRO A 13 13.00 7.08 14.47
N ALA A 14 13.48 8.33 14.54
CA ALA A 14 13.88 9.10 13.36
C ALA A 14 14.90 8.33 12.51
N GLY A 15 14.70 8.36 11.18
CA GLY A 15 15.60 7.74 10.21
C GLY A 15 15.49 6.21 10.10
N VAL A 16 14.67 5.54 10.91
CA VAL A 16 14.41 4.10 10.73
C VAL A 16 13.68 3.87 9.40
N PRO A 17 14.15 2.95 8.53
CA PRO A 17 13.56 2.77 7.21
C PRO A 17 12.23 2.02 7.26
N ILE A 18 11.40 2.28 6.25
CA ILE A 18 10.12 1.62 5.99
C ILE A 18 10.25 0.80 4.71
N LEU A 19 9.88 -0.48 4.77
CA LEU A 19 9.83 -1.35 3.58
C LEU A 19 8.44 -1.25 2.96
N LEU A 20 8.36 -0.90 1.68
CA LEU A 20 7.11 -0.79 0.92
C LEU A 20 7.10 -1.79 -0.24
N SER A 21 6.28 -2.84 -0.11
CA SER A 21 6.10 -3.88 -1.13
C SER A 21 4.94 -3.52 -2.07
N LEU A 22 5.23 -3.37 -3.36
CA LEU A 22 4.26 -3.00 -4.40
C LEU A 22 3.85 -4.24 -5.23
N ASP A 23 2.95 -5.04 -4.65
CA ASP A 23 2.52 -6.35 -5.15
C ASP A 23 1.23 -6.24 -5.98
N TYR A 24 1.27 -5.40 -7.02
CA TYR A 24 0.13 -5.14 -7.89
C TYR A 24 0.51 -4.85 -9.34
N SER A 25 -0.51 -4.82 -10.20
CA SER A 25 -0.37 -4.59 -11.64
C SER A 25 -1.20 -3.37 -12.06
N PRO A 26 -1.07 -2.90 -13.31
CA PRO A 26 -1.84 -1.74 -13.79
C PRO A 26 -3.36 -1.88 -13.64
N SER A 27 -3.92 -3.10 -13.60
CA SER A 27 -5.36 -3.31 -13.47
C SER A 27 -5.90 -3.03 -12.07
N SER A 28 -5.09 -3.22 -11.02
CA SER A 28 -5.45 -2.94 -9.62
C SER A 28 -4.82 -1.65 -9.07
N ALA A 29 -3.91 -1.04 -9.84
CA ALA A 29 -3.31 0.26 -9.55
C ALA A 29 -4.32 1.38 -9.22
N PRO A 30 -5.51 1.48 -9.84
CA PRO A 30 -6.48 2.51 -9.47
C PRO A 30 -6.88 2.50 -7.99
N GLU A 31 -6.86 1.34 -7.32
CA GLU A 31 -7.15 1.23 -5.89
C GLU A 31 -5.89 1.36 -5.02
N LEU A 32 -4.74 0.82 -5.48
CA LEU A 32 -3.55 0.62 -4.64
C LEU A 32 -2.47 1.69 -4.81
N GLU A 33 -2.31 2.25 -6.02
CA GLU A 33 -1.27 3.25 -6.29
C GLU A 33 -1.45 4.53 -5.46
N PRO A 34 -2.67 5.07 -5.23
CA PRO A 34 -2.84 6.20 -4.32
C PRO A 34 -2.37 5.90 -2.88
N MET A 35 -2.45 4.64 -2.42
CA MET A 35 -1.92 4.25 -1.11
C MET A 35 -0.39 4.34 -1.11
N ALA A 36 0.26 3.83 -2.17
CA ALA A 36 1.71 3.87 -2.32
C ALA A 36 2.23 5.32 -2.36
N GLU A 37 1.54 6.18 -3.08
CA GLU A 37 1.87 7.61 -3.13
C GLU A 37 1.77 8.26 -1.76
N ALA A 38 0.64 8.09 -1.07
CA ALA A 38 0.42 8.72 0.23
C ALA A 38 1.38 8.19 1.31
N LEU A 39 1.70 6.89 1.29
CA LEU A 39 2.71 6.30 2.19
C LEU A 39 4.11 6.82 1.90
N THR A 40 4.49 6.92 0.62
CA THR A 40 5.80 7.44 0.22
C THR A 40 5.96 8.90 0.64
N ARG A 41 4.95 9.75 0.38
CA ARG A 41 4.92 11.13 0.87
C ARG A 41 5.10 11.18 2.38
N HIS A 42 4.31 10.37 3.11
CA HIS A 42 4.34 10.37 4.57
C HIS A 42 5.72 10.00 5.12
N ALA A 43 6.33 8.93 4.60
CA ALA A 43 7.65 8.49 5.03
C ALA A 43 8.72 9.56 4.77
N LEU A 44 8.72 10.18 3.59
CA LEU A 44 9.69 11.24 3.26
C LEU A 44 9.50 12.49 4.13
N LEU A 45 8.26 12.93 4.37
CA LEU A 45 7.95 14.06 5.25
C LEU A 45 8.35 13.79 6.70
N ALA A 46 8.17 12.56 7.17
CA ALA A 46 8.58 12.12 8.50
C ALA A 46 10.09 11.81 8.60
N GLY A 47 10.84 11.89 7.50
CA GLY A 47 12.29 11.65 7.49
C GLY A 47 12.69 10.16 7.60
N HIS A 48 11.83 9.24 7.18
CA HIS A 48 12.10 7.81 7.12
C HIS A 48 12.48 7.38 5.70
N PRO A 49 13.64 6.72 5.51
CA PRO A 49 13.99 6.18 4.20
C PRO A 49 12.99 5.13 3.71
N VAL A 50 12.64 5.16 2.42
CA VAL A 50 11.68 4.20 1.83
C VAL A 50 12.41 3.14 1.01
N CYS A 51 12.26 1.87 1.39
CA CYS A 51 12.80 0.74 0.65
C CYS A 51 11.71 0.06 -0.18
N PHE A 52 11.76 0.24 -1.50
CA PHE A 52 10.79 -0.33 -2.43
C PHE A 52 11.17 -1.74 -2.89
N ILE A 53 10.22 -2.67 -2.78
CA ILE A 53 10.36 -4.06 -3.21
C ILE A 53 9.09 -4.54 -3.91
N SER A 54 9.16 -5.67 -4.59
CA SER A 54 7.98 -6.35 -5.14
C SER A 54 8.15 -7.87 -5.18
N LEU A 55 7.06 -8.58 -4.93
CA LEU A 55 6.91 -10.02 -5.16
C LEU A 55 6.22 -10.32 -6.51
N TRP A 56 5.86 -9.28 -7.27
CA TRP A 56 5.21 -9.36 -8.58
C TRP A 56 6.12 -8.85 -9.70
N PRO A 57 6.15 -9.51 -10.88
CA PRO A 57 6.96 -9.07 -12.02
C PRO A 57 6.63 -7.64 -12.48
N THR A 58 5.38 -7.20 -12.31
CA THR A 58 4.94 -5.85 -12.67
C THR A 58 5.43 -4.76 -11.72
N GLY A 59 5.92 -5.13 -10.54
CA GLY A 59 6.24 -4.17 -9.48
C GLY A 59 7.38 -3.24 -9.82
N ASN A 60 8.37 -3.64 -10.63
CA ASN A 60 9.44 -2.73 -11.09
C ASN A 60 8.86 -1.48 -11.78
N ASN A 61 7.85 -1.67 -12.62
CA ASN A 61 7.17 -0.55 -13.28
C ASN A 61 6.35 0.28 -12.29
N MET A 62 5.75 -0.34 -11.27
CA MET A 62 4.99 0.39 -10.24
C MET A 62 5.93 1.24 -9.38
N ILE A 63 7.06 0.67 -8.96
CA ILE A 63 8.11 1.38 -8.21
C ILE A 63 8.64 2.56 -9.02
N ALA A 64 8.97 2.36 -10.29
CA ALA A 64 9.44 3.44 -11.16
C ALA A 64 8.43 4.59 -11.28
N ARG A 65 7.13 4.28 -11.34
CA ARG A 65 6.07 5.29 -11.37
C ARG A 65 5.99 6.07 -10.06
N ILE A 66 6.03 5.40 -8.91
CA ILE A 66 6.01 6.05 -7.59
C ILE A 66 7.23 6.96 -7.41
N VAL A 67 8.43 6.46 -7.75
CA VAL A 67 9.65 7.28 -7.65
C VAL A 67 9.58 8.49 -8.58
N SER A 68 9.15 8.31 -9.82
CA SER A 68 9.01 9.43 -10.76
C SER A 68 7.98 10.47 -10.29
N GLN A 69 6.82 10.03 -9.81
CA GLN A 69 5.71 10.93 -9.45
C GLN A 69 5.88 11.58 -8.08
N ILE A 70 6.51 10.90 -7.13
CA ILE A 70 6.64 11.37 -5.75
C ILE A 70 8.06 11.81 -5.48
N CYS A 71 9.01 10.87 -5.45
CA CYS A 71 10.38 11.16 -5.03
C CYS A 71 11.03 12.23 -5.91
N LEU A 72 10.96 12.10 -7.24
CA LEU A 72 11.64 13.01 -8.16
C LEU A 72 10.87 14.30 -8.44
N THR A 73 9.53 14.27 -8.36
CA THR A 73 8.69 15.42 -8.73
C THR A 73 8.27 16.25 -7.53
N GLU A 74 7.91 15.62 -6.41
CA GLU A 74 7.40 16.31 -5.21
C GLU A 74 8.49 16.52 -4.16
N PHE A 75 9.52 15.67 -4.13
CA PHE A 75 10.64 15.75 -3.17
C PHE A 75 12.00 15.84 -3.89
N PRO A 76 12.25 16.88 -4.72
CA PRO A 76 13.47 16.97 -5.52
C PRO A 76 14.78 16.96 -4.71
N ASP A 77 14.72 17.27 -3.42
CA ASP A 77 15.86 17.22 -2.50
C ASP A 77 16.11 15.82 -1.90
N ALA A 78 15.18 14.88 -2.08
CA ALA A 78 15.31 13.49 -1.64
C ALA A 78 16.23 12.70 -2.58
N VAL A 79 17.25 12.07 -2.00
CA VAL A 79 18.37 11.45 -2.72
C VAL A 79 18.21 9.92 -2.75
N GLU A 80 18.30 9.34 -3.94
CA GLU A 80 18.37 7.88 -4.12
C GLU A 80 19.55 7.29 -3.36
N GLY A 81 19.33 6.19 -2.64
CA GLY A 81 20.33 5.56 -1.78
C GLY A 81 20.30 6.08 -0.34
N ARG A 82 19.84 7.32 -0.09
CA ARG A 82 19.75 7.92 1.26
C ARG A 82 18.32 7.98 1.79
N ASP A 83 17.43 8.57 1.01
CA ASP A 83 16.04 8.84 1.43
C ASP A 83 15.07 7.82 0.82
N TRP A 84 15.48 7.15 -0.25
CA TRP A 84 14.72 6.04 -0.84
C TRP A 84 15.64 5.10 -1.63
N VAL A 85 15.28 3.82 -1.69
CA VAL A 85 16.02 2.77 -2.40
C VAL A 85 15.07 1.84 -3.15
N ARG A 86 15.52 1.30 -4.27
CA ARG A 86 14.72 0.41 -5.11
C ARG A 86 15.40 -0.95 -5.23
N LEU A 87 14.91 -1.92 -4.49
CA LEU A 87 15.37 -3.32 -4.61
C LEU A 87 14.64 -4.05 -5.75
N GLY A 88 13.42 -3.62 -6.08
CA GLY A 88 12.68 -4.14 -7.22
C GLY A 88 12.06 -5.53 -6.98
N PHE A 89 11.69 -6.19 -8.08
CA PHE A 89 11.02 -7.48 -8.10
C PHE A 89 11.98 -8.63 -7.81
N GLN A 90 11.55 -9.54 -6.94
CA GLN A 90 12.16 -10.86 -6.82
C GLN A 90 11.10 -11.96 -6.83
N ALA A 91 11.43 -13.03 -7.54
CA ALA A 91 10.64 -14.26 -7.54
C ALA A 91 10.91 -15.09 -6.28
N GLY A 92 9.91 -15.87 -5.86
CA GLY A 92 10.04 -16.83 -4.77
C GLY A 92 8.99 -16.70 -3.66
N GLY A 93 8.18 -15.64 -3.65
CA GLY A 93 7.06 -15.48 -2.70
C GLY A 93 7.51 -15.65 -1.25
N GLU A 94 6.89 -16.60 -0.53
CA GLU A 94 7.25 -16.94 0.85
C GLU A 94 8.73 -17.32 1.05
N MET A 95 9.32 -18.07 0.12
CA MET A 95 10.72 -18.49 0.21
C MET A 95 11.66 -17.30 0.11
N PHE A 96 11.26 -16.32 -0.71
CA PHE A 96 11.99 -15.08 -0.83
C PHE A 96 11.90 -14.26 0.46
N ILE A 97 10.71 -14.05 1.03
CA ILE A 97 10.55 -13.36 2.33
C ILE A 97 11.40 -14.04 3.41
N ASN A 98 11.35 -15.38 3.48
CA ASN A 98 12.14 -16.16 4.43
C ASN A 98 13.64 -15.96 4.25
N SER A 99 14.12 -15.80 3.02
CA SER A 99 15.54 -15.55 2.75
C SER A 99 16.03 -14.19 3.23
N LEU A 100 15.14 -13.21 3.43
CA LEU A 100 15.51 -11.86 3.87
C LEU A 100 15.56 -11.69 5.40
N ARG A 101 15.26 -12.75 6.16
CA ARG A 101 15.12 -12.68 7.64
C ARG A 101 16.40 -12.19 8.31
N ASP A 102 17.51 -12.82 7.98
CA ASP A 102 18.79 -12.61 8.68
C ASP A 102 19.81 -11.83 7.85
N SER A 103 19.62 -11.76 6.53
CA SER A 103 20.53 -11.06 5.63
C SER A 103 19.84 -10.58 4.34
N LEU A 104 19.62 -9.27 4.25
CA LEU A 104 19.14 -8.58 3.06
C LEU A 104 20.19 -8.67 1.95
N THR A 105 21.46 -8.50 2.30
CA THR A 105 22.60 -8.52 1.35
C THR A 105 22.93 -9.90 0.81
N ALA A 106 22.59 -10.98 1.54
CA ALA A 106 22.71 -12.34 1.01
C ALA A 106 21.80 -12.59 -0.20
N ARG A 107 20.73 -11.80 -0.35
CA ARG A 107 19.79 -11.94 -1.46
C ARG A 107 19.85 -10.80 -2.48
N TYR A 108 20.27 -9.62 -2.05
CA TYR A 108 20.49 -8.44 -2.87
C TYR A 108 21.93 -7.97 -2.73
N GLU A 109 22.77 -8.27 -3.72
CA GLU A 109 24.11 -7.68 -3.77
C GLU A 109 24.04 -6.21 -4.20
N LEU A 110 23.19 -5.91 -5.18
CA LEU A 110 23.00 -4.59 -5.78
C LEU A 110 21.52 -4.19 -5.72
N ASP A 111 21.26 -2.88 -5.68
CA ASP A 111 19.94 -2.33 -5.95
C ASP A 111 19.65 -2.33 -7.46
N ILE A 112 18.46 -1.87 -7.86
CA ILE A 112 18.07 -1.80 -9.27
C ILE A 112 18.95 -0.84 -10.10
N SER A 113 19.64 0.09 -9.44
CA SER A 113 20.54 1.07 -10.05
C SER A 113 21.98 0.55 -10.16
N GLY A 114 22.26 -0.65 -9.67
CA GLY A 114 23.57 -1.28 -9.70
C GLY A 114 24.50 -0.85 -8.57
N VAL A 115 23.98 -0.21 -7.51
CA VAL A 115 24.75 0.21 -6.35
C VAL A 115 24.75 -0.90 -5.29
N PRO A 116 25.91 -1.27 -4.72
CA PRO A 116 25.97 -2.24 -3.64
C PRO A 116 25.10 -1.81 -2.45
N LEU A 117 24.32 -2.74 -1.89
CA LEU A 117 23.46 -2.43 -0.74
C LEU A 117 24.25 -1.92 0.48
N SER A 118 25.50 -2.37 0.63
CA SER A 118 26.42 -1.90 1.68
C SER A 118 26.74 -0.42 1.60
N ASP A 119 26.59 0.17 0.42
CA ASP A 119 26.98 1.54 0.13
C ASP A 119 25.80 2.50 0.22
N LEU A 120 24.58 1.99 0.48
CA LEU A 120 23.35 2.77 0.56
C LEU A 120 23.11 3.26 2.00
N PRO A 121 23.20 4.58 2.28
CA PRO A 121 22.95 5.11 3.62
C PRO A 121 21.57 4.75 4.20
N ALA A 122 20.55 4.62 3.35
CA ALA A 122 19.18 4.24 3.74
C ALA A 122 19.08 2.86 4.42
N LEU A 123 20.04 1.97 4.15
CA LEU A 123 20.07 0.59 4.64
C LEU A 123 21.20 0.35 5.65
N HIS A 124 21.84 1.42 6.13
CA HIS A 124 22.92 1.28 7.11
C HIS A 124 22.38 0.63 8.40
N GLY A 125 23.01 -0.47 8.82
CA GLY A 125 22.63 -1.21 10.02
C GLY A 125 21.45 -2.16 9.83
N ILE A 126 20.86 -2.23 8.64
CA ILE A 126 19.83 -3.21 8.29
C ILE A 126 20.52 -4.53 7.93
N ARG A 127 20.40 -5.53 8.81
CA ARG A 127 20.80 -6.89 8.51
C ARG A 127 19.69 -7.62 7.77
N GLY A 128 18.45 -7.54 8.25
CA GLY A 128 17.33 -8.25 7.64
C GLY A 128 16.03 -7.47 7.73
N ILE A 129 14.94 -8.07 7.26
CA ILE A 129 13.63 -7.41 7.24
C ILE A 129 13.07 -7.11 8.65
N GLY A 130 13.62 -7.74 9.70
CA GLY A 130 13.27 -7.46 11.10
C GLY A 130 13.79 -6.11 11.62
N ASP A 131 14.78 -5.50 10.97
CA ASP A 131 15.36 -4.21 11.39
C ASP A 131 14.58 -2.99 10.86
N PHE A 132 13.57 -3.20 10.02
CA PHE A 132 12.69 -2.14 9.54
C PHE A 132 11.68 -1.74 10.60
N GLY A 133 11.35 -0.44 10.67
CA GLY A 133 10.35 0.06 11.63
C GLY A 133 8.92 -0.34 11.27
N LEU A 134 8.68 -0.58 9.99
CA LEU A 134 7.39 -0.99 9.44
C LEU A 134 7.59 -1.64 8.08
N ILE A 135 6.89 -2.76 7.84
CA ILE A 135 6.71 -3.35 6.52
C ILE A 135 5.28 -3.06 6.07
N VAL A 136 5.13 -2.46 4.91
CA VAL A 136 3.83 -2.18 4.30
C VAL A 136 3.69 -2.96 3.00
N SER A 137 2.72 -3.87 2.92
CA SER A 137 2.42 -4.58 1.67
C SER A 137 1.15 -4.06 1.03
N LEU A 138 1.29 -3.50 -0.17
CA LEU A 138 0.18 -3.09 -1.03
C LEU A 138 -0.03 -4.17 -2.08
N SER A 139 -1.06 -4.99 -1.90
CA SER A 139 -1.22 -6.22 -2.69
C SER A 139 -2.60 -6.38 -3.30
N ALA A 140 -2.63 -6.85 -4.54
CA ALA A 140 -3.86 -7.20 -5.24
C ALA A 140 -4.19 -8.69 -5.23
N GLY A 141 -3.31 -9.52 -4.68
CA GLY A 141 -3.43 -10.97 -4.67
C GLY A 141 -2.23 -11.64 -3.99
N VAL A 142 -1.88 -12.83 -4.50
CA VAL A 142 -0.83 -13.70 -3.96
C VAL A 142 0.31 -13.81 -4.98
N PRO A 143 1.59 -13.75 -4.55
CA PRO A 143 2.05 -13.43 -3.19
C PRO A 143 1.80 -11.93 -2.85
N GLY A 144 1.61 -11.60 -1.59
CA GLY A 144 1.28 -10.24 -1.16
C GLY A 144 1.17 -10.13 0.36
N LEU A 145 0.18 -9.36 0.83
CA LEU A 145 0.05 -8.98 2.24
C LEU A 145 -0.04 -10.20 3.17
N LYS A 146 -0.69 -11.28 2.74
CA LYS A 146 -0.80 -12.51 3.54
C LYS A 146 0.57 -13.12 3.82
N GLU A 147 1.42 -13.22 2.81
CA GLU A 147 2.76 -13.79 2.94
C GLU A 147 3.66 -12.92 3.83
N TRP A 148 3.54 -11.59 3.75
CA TRP A 148 4.27 -10.69 4.65
C TRP A 148 3.82 -10.81 6.12
N ILE A 149 2.53 -11.01 6.38
CA ILE A 149 2.03 -11.28 7.73
C ILE A 149 2.64 -12.58 8.27
N LEU A 150 2.49 -13.68 7.53
CA LEU A 150 2.81 -15.02 8.03
C LEU A 150 4.31 -15.31 8.09
N TYR A 151 5.10 -14.75 7.18
CA TYR A 151 6.51 -15.11 7.02
C TYR A 151 7.50 -14.04 7.49
N ALA A 152 7.03 -12.81 7.69
CA ALA A 152 7.81 -11.74 8.31
C ALA A 152 7.22 -11.36 9.68
N GLY A 153 5.98 -10.87 9.73
CA GLY A 153 5.35 -10.36 10.95
C GLY A 153 5.33 -11.39 12.09
N ASP A 154 4.66 -12.51 11.89
CA ASP A 154 4.50 -13.55 12.92
C ASP A 154 5.82 -14.18 13.38
N VAL A 155 6.87 -14.07 12.57
CA VAL A 155 8.15 -14.76 12.81
C VAL A 155 9.18 -13.83 13.45
N LEU A 156 9.22 -12.57 13.02
CA LEU A 156 10.23 -11.60 13.44
C LEU A 156 9.69 -10.54 14.40
N ASP A 157 8.38 -10.54 14.66
CA ASP A 157 7.68 -9.50 15.44
C ASP A 157 7.85 -8.09 14.84
N VAL A 158 8.11 -8.03 13.53
CA VAL A 158 8.20 -6.76 12.78
C VAL A 158 6.79 -6.23 12.50
N PRO A 159 6.49 -4.95 12.76
CA PRO A 159 5.17 -4.40 12.51
C PRO A 159 4.78 -4.48 11.02
N ILE A 160 3.61 -5.04 10.74
CA ILE A 160 3.06 -5.15 9.38
C ILE A 160 1.84 -4.23 9.24
N ALA A 161 1.81 -3.41 8.19
CA ALA A 161 0.61 -2.74 7.72
C ALA A 161 0.29 -3.16 6.27
N GLY A 162 -0.95 -2.95 5.84
CA GLY A 162 -1.38 -3.44 4.54
C GLY A 162 -2.29 -2.50 3.76
N GLY A 163 -2.23 -2.64 2.44
CA GLY A 163 -3.22 -2.12 1.51
C GLY A 163 -3.68 -3.23 0.57
N CYS A 164 -4.97 -3.28 0.28
CA CYS A 164 -5.54 -4.30 -0.59
C CYS A 164 -6.72 -3.77 -1.40
N THR A 165 -7.09 -4.49 -2.46
CA THR A 165 -8.31 -4.22 -3.22
C THR A 165 -9.55 -4.40 -2.34
N GLY A 166 -10.66 -3.76 -2.69
CA GLY A 166 -11.90 -3.88 -1.93
C GLY A 166 -12.41 -5.31 -1.78
N VAL A 167 -12.19 -6.14 -2.80
CA VAL A 167 -12.53 -7.58 -2.77
C VAL A 167 -11.62 -8.39 -1.85
N GLY A 168 -10.38 -7.94 -1.62
CA GLY A 168 -9.41 -8.58 -0.74
C GLY A 168 -9.57 -8.20 0.73
N ALA A 169 -10.05 -6.99 1.02
CA ALA A 169 -10.13 -6.44 2.37
C ALA A 169 -10.81 -7.35 3.42
N PRO A 170 -11.93 -8.04 3.13
CA PRO A 170 -12.56 -8.95 4.10
C PRO A 170 -11.63 -10.05 4.64
N GLN A 171 -10.66 -10.49 3.84
CA GLN A 171 -9.74 -11.56 4.20
C GLN A 171 -8.70 -11.12 5.23
N PHE A 172 -8.46 -9.81 5.37
CA PHE A 172 -7.42 -9.25 6.23
C PHE A 172 -7.95 -8.72 7.57
N PHE A 173 -9.26 -8.52 7.72
CA PHE A 173 -9.84 -8.08 9.00
C PHE A 173 -9.54 -9.02 10.19
N PRO A 174 -9.50 -10.36 10.05
CA PRO A 174 -9.15 -11.24 11.16
C PRO A 174 -7.73 -11.03 11.71
N TYR A 175 -6.80 -10.53 10.89
CA TYR A 175 -5.43 -10.24 11.30
C TYR A 175 -5.30 -8.92 12.06
N TYR A 176 -6.29 -8.03 11.99
CA TYR A 176 -6.28 -6.76 12.70
C TYR A 176 -7.00 -6.86 14.06
N PRO A 177 -6.43 -6.33 15.16
CA PRO A 177 -5.17 -5.57 15.26
C PRO A 177 -3.95 -6.41 15.66
N MET A 178 -4.09 -7.73 15.83
CA MET A 178 -3.06 -8.57 16.46
C MET A 178 -1.81 -8.77 15.60
N GLN A 179 -2.00 -8.99 14.30
CA GLN A 179 -0.93 -9.27 13.33
C GLN A 179 -0.75 -8.14 12.30
N LEU A 180 -1.70 -7.18 12.28
CA LEU A 180 -1.65 -5.99 11.44
C LEU A 180 -1.80 -4.74 12.29
N VAL A 181 -0.85 -3.81 12.14
CA VAL A 181 -0.93 -2.44 12.66
C VAL A 181 -2.16 -1.72 12.11
N GLY A 182 -2.46 -1.93 10.83
CA GLY A 182 -3.64 -1.36 10.18
C GLY A 182 -3.78 -1.80 8.74
N LEU A 183 -4.92 -1.45 8.14
CA LEU A 183 -5.30 -1.87 6.79
C LEU A 183 -5.98 -0.74 6.02
N MET A 184 -5.53 -0.51 4.78
CA MET A 184 -6.22 0.31 3.78
C MET A 184 -6.96 -0.60 2.78
N GLY A 185 -8.29 -0.60 2.85
CA GLY A 185 -9.13 -1.37 1.94
C GLY A 185 -9.67 -0.50 0.81
N ALA A 186 -9.37 -0.88 -0.44
CA ALA A 186 -9.79 -0.20 -1.65
C ALA A 186 -9.37 1.28 -1.71
N LEU A 187 -9.90 1.97 -2.73
CA LEU A 187 -9.72 3.42 -2.89
C LEU A 187 -10.17 4.23 -1.67
N LYS A 188 -11.19 3.76 -0.95
CA LYS A 188 -11.67 4.41 0.28
C LYS A 188 -10.59 4.46 1.36
N GLY A 189 -9.89 3.35 1.59
CA GLY A 189 -8.80 3.30 2.58
C GLY A 189 -7.66 4.26 2.23
N ALA A 190 -7.35 4.37 0.93
CA ALA A 190 -6.38 5.35 0.44
C ALA A 190 -6.85 6.79 0.71
N ALA A 191 -8.11 7.12 0.42
CA ALA A 191 -8.66 8.46 0.65
C ALA A 191 -8.71 8.83 2.15
N GLU A 192 -9.02 7.88 3.04
CA GLU A 192 -8.94 8.08 4.49
C GLU A 192 -7.51 8.40 4.94
N TYR A 193 -6.51 7.75 4.34
CA TYR A 193 -5.10 8.00 4.62
C TYR A 193 -4.63 9.35 4.06
N GLU A 194 -4.98 9.69 2.82
CA GLU A 194 -4.71 11.00 2.20
C GLU A 194 -5.28 12.15 3.05
N ALA A 195 -6.48 11.98 3.59
CA ALA A 195 -7.11 12.97 4.48
C ALA A 195 -6.35 13.11 5.82
N ALA A 196 -5.87 12.00 6.40
CA ALA A 196 -5.04 12.05 7.60
C ALA A 196 -3.70 12.75 7.32
N LEU A 197 -3.09 12.46 6.17
CA LEU A 197 -1.84 13.08 5.73
C LEU A 197 -1.99 14.59 5.55
N LEU A 198 -3.06 15.04 4.89
CA LEU A 198 -3.34 16.47 4.73
C LEU A 198 -3.56 17.18 6.07
N ALA A 199 -4.17 16.50 7.04
CA ALA A 199 -4.37 17.04 8.38
C ALA A 199 -3.08 17.11 9.21
N GLY A 200 -2.18 16.13 9.04
CA GLY A 200 -0.89 16.07 9.75
C GLY A 200 0.17 17.02 9.18
N TYR A 201 0.18 17.21 7.86
CA TYR A 201 1.18 17.98 7.12
C TYR A 201 0.53 19.07 6.25
N PRO A 202 -0.13 20.07 6.87
CA PRO A 202 -0.86 21.10 6.14
C PRO A 202 0.10 21.98 5.32
N GLY A 203 -0.15 22.08 4.01
CA GLY A 203 0.63 22.90 3.09
C GLY A 203 1.84 22.20 2.47
N GLU A 204 2.26 21.05 3.00
CA GLU A 204 3.35 20.23 2.44
C GLU A 204 2.84 19.17 1.46
N VAL A 205 1.54 18.89 1.51
CA VAL A 205 0.89 17.87 0.66
C VAL A 205 -0.15 18.53 -0.23
N PRO A 206 -0.28 18.13 -1.51
CA PRO A 206 -1.30 18.66 -2.40
C PRO A 206 -2.71 18.52 -1.79
N PRO A 207 -3.55 19.58 -1.81
CA PRO A 207 -4.84 19.58 -1.14
C PRO A 207 -5.84 18.59 -1.73
N VAL A 208 -5.60 18.13 -2.97
CA VAL A 208 -6.45 17.15 -3.64
C VAL A 208 -5.57 16.06 -4.25
N GLN A 209 -5.56 14.90 -3.59
CA GLN A 209 -4.82 13.71 -3.99
C GLN A 209 -5.70 12.72 -4.78
N ARG A 210 -5.08 11.69 -5.38
CA ARG A 210 -5.71 10.84 -6.39
C ARG A 210 -6.89 10.06 -5.85
N ALA A 211 -6.82 9.47 -4.66
CA ALA A 211 -7.92 8.71 -4.10
C ALA A 211 -9.10 9.60 -3.74
N THR A 212 -8.84 10.75 -3.12
CA THR A 212 -9.84 11.75 -2.76
C THR A 212 -10.62 12.23 -3.98
N ARG A 213 -9.97 12.41 -5.14
CA ARG A 213 -10.67 12.71 -6.42
C ARG A 213 -11.54 11.55 -6.89
N GLY A 214 -11.05 10.33 -6.78
CA GLY A 214 -11.75 9.13 -7.25
C GLY A 214 -13.00 8.77 -6.44
N MET A 215 -13.10 9.24 -5.19
CA MET A 215 -14.30 9.03 -4.35
C MET A 215 -15.57 9.64 -4.93
N GLY A 216 -15.48 10.78 -5.64
CA GLY A 216 -16.63 11.45 -6.26
C GLY A 216 -17.32 10.59 -7.33
N PRO A 217 -16.62 10.20 -8.41
CA PRO A 217 -17.15 9.29 -9.42
C PRO A 217 -17.63 7.95 -8.83
N GLN A 218 -16.91 7.40 -7.84
CA GLN A 218 -17.31 6.16 -7.18
C GLN A 218 -18.65 6.31 -6.44
N ALA A 219 -18.89 7.43 -5.75
CA ALA A 219 -20.16 7.68 -5.06
C ALA A 219 -21.33 7.78 -6.06
N VAL A 220 -21.15 8.52 -7.16
CA VAL A 220 -22.18 8.67 -8.20
C VAL A 220 -22.52 7.31 -8.83
N ALA A 221 -21.51 6.50 -9.18
CA ALA A 221 -21.72 5.18 -9.75
C ALA A 221 -22.56 4.28 -8.83
N HIS A 222 -22.27 4.27 -7.52
CA HIS A 222 -23.06 3.50 -6.55
C HIS A 222 -24.51 3.99 -6.46
N VAL A 223 -24.74 5.31 -6.45
CA VAL A 223 -26.10 5.87 -6.44
C VAL A 223 -26.89 5.44 -7.68
N VAL A 224 -26.26 5.46 -8.86
CA VAL A 224 -26.89 5.04 -10.12
C VAL A 224 -27.24 3.55 -10.08
N ILE A 225 -26.34 2.69 -9.60
CA ILE A 225 -26.60 1.24 -9.46
C ILE A 225 -27.78 1.00 -8.51
N VAL A 226 -27.81 1.67 -7.36
CA VAL A 226 -28.93 1.56 -6.40
C VAL A 226 -30.23 2.04 -7.05
N ALA A 227 -30.22 3.15 -7.78
CA ALA A 227 -31.39 3.64 -8.50
C ALA A 227 -31.90 2.61 -9.53
N PHE A 228 -31.02 1.99 -10.30
CA PHE A 228 -31.41 0.93 -11.24
C PHE A 228 -31.94 -0.33 -10.56
N ILE A 229 -31.37 -0.74 -9.42
CA ILE A 229 -31.91 -1.85 -8.61
C ILE A 229 -33.32 -1.52 -8.12
N LEU A 230 -33.55 -0.30 -7.62
CA LEU A 230 -34.86 0.13 -7.15
C LEU A 230 -35.89 0.21 -8.28
N LEU A 231 -35.52 0.76 -9.44
CA LEU A 231 -36.37 0.81 -10.62
C LEU A 231 -36.72 -0.59 -11.13
N GLY A 232 -35.74 -1.49 -11.20
CA GLY A 232 -35.95 -2.89 -11.59
C GLY A 232 -36.89 -3.62 -10.63
N ASN A 233 -36.71 -3.43 -9.32
CA ASN A 233 -37.58 -4.02 -8.30
C ASN A 233 -39.01 -3.45 -8.37
N ALA A 234 -39.16 -2.14 -8.58
CA ALA A 234 -40.47 -1.50 -8.76
C ALA A 234 -41.20 -2.06 -9.99
N GLY A 235 -40.50 -2.18 -11.13
CA GLY A 235 -41.05 -2.78 -12.36
C GLY A 235 -41.47 -4.24 -12.19
N LEU A 236 -40.69 -5.04 -11.45
CA LEU A 236 -41.04 -6.42 -11.12
C LEU A 236 -42.30 -6.50 -10.25
N LEU A 237 -42.43 -5.63 -9.25
CA LEU A 237 -43.59 -5.58 -8.36
C LEU A 237 -44.87 -5.17 -9.09
N LEU A 238 -44.78 -4.20 -9.99
CA LEU A 238 -45.91 -3.77 -10.83
C LEU A 238 -46.37 -4.90 -11.77
N THR A 239 -45.42 -5.59 -12.43
CA THR A 239 -45.74 -6.75 -13.30
C THR A 239 -46.35 -7.91 -12.50
N ARG A 240 -45.88 -8.15 -11.27
CA ARG A 240 -46.43 -9.20 -10.38
C ARG A 240 -47.85 -8.88 -9.89
N ARG A 241 -48.17 -7.60 -9.64
CA ARG A 241 -49.55 -7.18 -9.28
C ARG A 241 -50.50 -7.38 -10.45
N GLN A 242 -50.12 -6.97 -11.66
CA GLN A 242 -50.93 -7.19 -12.86
C GLN A 242 -51.19 -8.67 -13.17
N ARG A 243 -50.25 -9.57 -12.89
CA ARG A 243 -50.44 -11.03 -13.03
C ARG A 243 -51.30 -11.67 -11.93
N ARG A 244 -51.45 -11.03 -10.76
CA ARG A 244 -52.32 -11.50 -9.66
C ARG A 244 -53.75 -10.99 -9.78
N GLU A 245 -53.96 -9.90 -10.52
CA GLU A 245 -55.26 -9.28 -10.80
C GLU A 245 -55.82 -9.64 -12.19
N GLY A 246 -55.11 -10.50 -12.95
CA GLY A 246 -55.64 -11.09 -14.18
C GLY A 246 -56.57 -12.28 -13.87
N PRO A 247 -57.64 -12.49 -14.66
CA PRO A 247 -58.70 -13.48 -14.41
C PRO A 247 -58.22 -14.94 -14.38
#